data_AF-A0A6I1L8U1-F1
#
_entry.id   AF-A0A6I1L8U1-F1
#
_cell.length_a   1.000
_cell.length_b   1.000
_cell.length_c   1.000
_cell.angle_alpha   90.00
_cell.angle_beta   90.00
_cell.angle_gamma   90.00
#
_symmetry.space_group_name_H-M   'P 1'
#
loop_
_entity.id
_entity.type
_entity.pdbx_description
1 polymer ?
#
loop_
_entity_poly.entity_id
_entity_poly.type
_entity_poly.pdbx_seq_one_letter_code
_entity_poly.pdbx_strand_id
1 'polypeptide(L)' 'MDVMGEALAISRADMLRLAEEAEVSQELAGRIIDGICEVAGQFAAIADQLHPQTITPDTLQTIQRRIDQNIALLRWP' A
#
# COMPACT_ATOMS: atom_id res chain seq x y z
N MET A 1 -24.18 -7.78 0.23
CA MET A 1 -22.93 -7.33 -0.42
C MET A 1 -22.09 -6.74 0.69
N ASP A 2 -21.09 -7.48 1.15
CA ASP A 2 -20.28 -7.10 2.31
C ASP A 2 -19.01 -6.39 1.79
N VAL A 3 -19.18 -5.09 1.50
CA VAL A 3 -18.20 -4.25 0.79
C VAL A 3 -16.85 -4.17 1.54
N MET A 4 -16.83 -4.47 2.85
CA MET A 4 -15.60 -4.53 3.65
C MET A 4 -14.80 -5.83 3.47
N GLY A 5 -15.44 -6.95 3.11
CA GLY A 5 -14.76 -8.24 2.93
C GLY A 5 -13.90 -8.31 1.67
N GLU A 6 -14.33 -7.63 0.61
CA GLU A 6 -13.59 -7.56 -0.67
C GLU A 6 -12.44 -6.53 -0.62
N ALA A 7 -12.56 -5.48 0.21
CA ALA A 7 -11.50 -4.48 0.41
C ALA A 7 -10.24 -5.03 1.11
N LEU A 8 -10.32 -6.22 1.74
CA LEU A 8 -9.19 -6.89 2.38
C LEU A 8 -8.19 -7.52 1.41
N ALA A 9 -8.56 -7.68 0.13
CA ALA A 9 -7.79 -8.45 -0.85
C ALA A 9 -7.62 -7.71 -2.18
N ILE A 10 -7.34 -6.40 -2.16
CA ILE A 10 -7.04 -5.64 -3.38
C ILE A 10 -5.67 -6.09 -3.89
N SER A 11 -5.67 -6.86 -4.98
CA SER A 11 -4.46 -7.36 -5.63
C SER A 11 -3.90 -6.37 -6.65
N ARG A 12 -2.67 -6.63 -7.10
CA ARG A 12 -2.09 -5.92 -8.25
C ARG A 12 -2.99 -6.02 -9.48
N ALA A 13 -3.56 -7.19 -9.76
CA ALA A 13 -4.46 -7.40 -10.88
C ALA A 13 -5.74 -6.54 -10.78
N ASP A 14 -6.27 -6.32 -9.58
CA ASP A 14 -7.41 -5.42 -9.37
C ASP A 14 -7.07 -3.97 -9.70
N MET A 15 -5.91 -3.51 -9.24
CA MET A 15 -5.43 -2.14 -9.53
C MET A 15 -5.13 -1.93 -11.01
N LEU A 16 -4.58 -2.94 -11.67
CA LEU A 16 -4.31 -2.93 -13.10
C LEU A 16 -5.60 -2.93 -13.93
N ARG A 17 -6.61 -3.69 -13.53
CA ARG A 17 -7.94 -3.64 -14.17
C ARG A 17 -8.57 -2.26 -14.02
N LEU A 18 -8.49 -1.66 -12.83
CA LEU A 18 -8.96 -0.30 -12.58
C LEU A 18 -8.24 0.73 -13.46
N ALA A 19 -6.92 0.56 -13.68
CA ALA A 19 -6.17 1.42 -14.57
C ALA A 19 -6.66 1.35 -16.02
N GLU A 20 -6.99 0.15 -16.50
CA GLU A 20 -7.58 -0.04 -17.84
C GLU A 20 -8.92 0.70 -17.98
N GLU A 21 -9.80 0.58 -16.98
CA GLU A 21 -11.09 1.30 -16.92
C GLU A 21 -10.90 2.82 -16.89
N ALA A 22 -9.80 3.29 -16.33
CA ALA A 22 -9.45 4.71 -16.23
C ALA A 22 -8.60 5.23 -17.41
N GLU A 23 -8.42 4.44 -18.48
CA GLU A 23 -7.58 4.77 -19.64
C GLU A 23 -6.10 5.06 -19.28
N VAL A 24 -5.63 4.49 -18.16
CA VAL A 24 -4.24 4.56 -17.73
C VAL A 24 -3.49 3.34 -18.24
N SER A 25 -2.32 3.53 -18.85
CA SER A 25 -1.52 2.40 -19.33
C SER A 25 -1.09 1.51 -18.16
N GLN A 26 -1.13 0.19 -18.39
CA GLN A 26 -0.71 -0.83 -17.42
C GLN A 26 0.73 -0.60 -16.92
N GLU A 27 1.61 -0.10 -17.80
CA GLU A 27 2.99 0.25 -17.46
C GLU A 27 3.07 1.44 -16.49
N LEU A 28 2.31 2.51 -16.75
CA LEU A 28 2.28 3.68 -15.86
C LEU A 28 1.67 3.32 -14.50
N ALA A 29 0.56 2.57 -14.51
CA ALA A 29 -0.08 2.08 -13.30
C ALA A 29 0.88 1.21 -12.47
N GLY A 30 1.59 0.28 -13.12
CA GLY A 30 2.61 -0.54 -12.47
C GLY A 30 3.68 0.31 -11.78
N ARG A 31 4.24 1.31 -12.48
CA ARG A 31 5.25 2.22 -11.89
C ARG A 31 4.71 3.02 -10.71
N ILE A 32 3.45 3.48 -10.77
CA ILE A 32 2.82 4.19 -9.65
C ILE A 32 2.66 3.26 -8.45
N ILE A 33 2.18 2.03 -8.67
CA ILE A 33 2.03 1.01 -7.62
C ILE A 33 3.38 0.72 -6.95
N ASP A 34 4.43 0.53 -7.75
CA ASP A 34 5.77 0.23 -7.25
C ASP A 34 6.32 1.38 -6.39
N GLY A 35 6.17 2.63 -6.84
CA GLY A 35 6.59 3.81 -6.08
C GLY A 35 5.84 3.99 -4.76
N ILE A 36 4.52 3.72 -4.74
CA ILE A 36 3.74 3.73 -3.51
C ILE A 36 4.23 2.63 -2.56
N CYS A 37 4.47 1.41 -3.06
CA CYS A 37 4.96 0.29 -2.27
C CYS A 37 6.34 0.55 -1.64
N GLU A 38 7.21 1.27 -2.35
CA GLU A 38 8.54 1.65 -1.86
C GLU A 38 8.46 2.60 -0.67
N VAL A 39 7.66 3.67 -0.78
CA VAL A 39 7.49 4.67 0.30
C VAL A 39 6.73 4.07 1.48
N ALA A 40 5.65 3.32 1.20
CA ALA A 40 4.82 2.72 2.23
C ALA A 40 5.59 1.69 3.08
N GLY A 41 6.51 0.93 2.49
CA GLY A 41 7.40 0.01 3.22
C GLY A 41 8.36 0.69 4.21
N GLN A 42 8.49 2.02 4.14
CA GLN A 42 9.36 2.82 5.00
C GLN A 42 8.59 3.72 5.97
N PHE A 43 7.26 3.60 6.02
CA PHE A 43 6.39 4.50 6.78
C PHE A 43 6.85 4.71 8.23
N ALA A 44 7.11 3.64 8.98
CA ALA A 44 7.51 3.75 10.39
C ALA A 44 8.83 4.49 10.57
N ALA A 45 9.80 4.26 9.69
CA ALA A 45 11.09 4.95 9.73
C ALA A 45 10.94 6.44 9.42
N ILE A 46 10.15 6.78 8.39
CA ILE A 46 9.88 8.17 8.00
C ILE A 46 9.11 8.89 9.13
N ALA A 47 8.11 8.25 9.71
CA ALA A 47 7.30 8.82 10.78
C ALA A 47 8.13 9.09 12.06
N ASP A 48 9.01 8.15 12.44
CA ASP A 48 9.91 8.34 13.59
C ASP A 48 10.96 9.44 13.33
N GLN A 49 11.46 9.54 12.09
CA GLN A 49 12.40 10.60 11.71
C GLN A 49 11.77 12.00 11.73
N LEU A 50 10.53 12.14 11.26
CA LEU A 50 9.84 13.44 11.17
C LEU A 50 9.19 13.85 12.50
N HIS A 51 8.72 12.88 13.29
CA HIS A 51 7.98 13.10 14.53
C HIS A 51 8.52 12.22 15.65
N PRO A 52 9.79 12.39 16.04
CA PRO A 52 10.44 11.52 17.02
C PRO A 52 9.66 11.51 18.33
N GLN A 53 9.42 10.30 18.84
CA GLN A 53 8.74 10.05 20.12
C GLN A 53 7.31 10.60 20.24
N THR A 54 6.72 11.08 19.14
CA THR A 54 5.33 11.57 19.12
C THR A 54 4.34 10.41 18.95
N ILE A 55 4.76 9.33 18.29
CA ILE A 55 4.00 8.10 18.10
C ILE A 55 4.72 6.99 18.86
N THR A 56 3.98 6.17 19.60
CA THR A 56 4.62 5.07 20.33
C THR A 56 5.20 4.03 19.36
N PRO A 57 6.31 3.35 19.72
CA PRO A 57 6.89 2.31 18.87
C PRO A 57 5.90 1.19 18.50
N ASP A 58 5.03 0.81 19.44
CA ASP A 58 4.01 -0.23 19.22
C ASP A 58 2.95 0.21 18.19
N THR A 59 2.53 1.48 18.24
CA THR A 59 1.61 2.04 17.24
C THR A 59 2.26 2.11 15.86
N LEU A 60 3.52 2.55 15.77
CA LEU A 60 4.27 2.56 14.50
C LEU A 60 4.40 1.15 13.92
N GLN A 61 4.78 0.17 14.74
CA GLN A 61 4.91 -1.23 14.32
C GLN A 61 3.57 -1.79 13.84
N THR A 62 2.48 -1.49 14.56
CA THR A 62 1.13 -1.95 14.19
C THR A 62 0.70 -1.38 12.84
N ILE A 63 0.91 -0.09 12.61
CA ILE A 63 0.56 0.56 11.33
C ILE A 63 1.44 0.01 10.21
N GLN A 64 2.76 -0.07 10.40
CA GLN A 64 3.67 -0.61 9.38
C GLN A 64 3.29 -2.04 9.00
N ARG A 65 2.99 -2.90 9.97
CA ARG A 65 2.56 -4.28 9.69
C ARG A 65 1.28 -4.33 8.85
N ARG A 66 0.32 -3.43 9.09
CA ARG A 66 -0.90 -3.34 8.26
C ARG A 66 -0.59 -2.87 6.85
N ILE A 67 0.29 -1.89 6.71
CA ILE A 67 0.76 -1.42 5.40
C ILE A 67 1.46 -2.57 4.65
N ASP A 68 2.37 -3.28 5.31
CA ASP A 68 3.13 -4.39 4.74
C ASP A 68 2.19 -5.51 4.24
N GLN A 69 1.14 -5.81 5.00
CA GLN A 69 0.09 -6.76 4.59
C GLN A 69 -0.61 -6.32 3.30
N ASN A 70 -0.94 -5.03 3.18
CA ASN A 70 -1.62 -4.51 1.99
C ASN A 70 -0.70 -4.50 0.76
N ILE A 71 0.52 -3.98 0.90
CA ILE A 71 1.45 -3.88 -0.24
C ILE A 71 1.97 -5.25 -0.69
N ALA A 72 1.94 -6.28 0.18
CA ALA A 72 2.25 -7.65 -0.22
C ALA A 72 1.33 -8.14 -1.36
N LEU A 73 0.06 -7.74 -1.36
CA LEU A 73 -0.92 -8.08 -2.41
C LEU A 73 -0.64 -7.34 -3.73
N LEU A 74 0.12 -6.25 -3.69
CA LEU A 74 0.43 -5.40 -4.84
C LEU A 74 1.77 -5.73 -5.51
N ARG A 75 2.64 -6.48 -4.83
CA ARG A 75 3.98 -6.82 -5.34
C ARG A 75 4.00 -8.02 -6.29
N TRP A 76 2.94 -8.83 -6.29
CA TRP A 76 2.86 -10.08 -7.05
C TRP A 76 1.81 -9.92 -8.17
N PRO A 77 2.07 -10.46 -9.37
CA PRO A 77 1.16 -10.36 -10.51
C PRO A 77 -0.16 -11.10 -10.29
#